data_AF-X8HFS9-F1
#
_entry.id   AF-X8HFS9-F1
#
_cell.length_a   1.000
_cell.length_b   1.000
_cell.length_c   1.000
_cell.angle_alpha   90.00
_cell.angle_beta   90.00
_cell.angle_gamma   90.00
#
_symmetry.space_group_name_H-M   'P 1'
#
loop_
_entity.id
_entity.type
_entity.pdbx_description
1 polymer ?
#
loop_
_entity_poly.entity_id
_entity_poly.type
_entity_poly.pdbx_seq_one_letter_code
_entity_poly.pdbx_strand_id
1 'polypeptide(L)'
;MSTVSSTNTTQQAAAPPKGRTTAQNIGLILAFIVLGVILLLPTPETLSTGGHRMIGVLAFAIILWMTSAVSYPVSATMITALTALLLGFSPNPEAPAKMMGTANALKLIISGFSSPAMILVGAAMFISVAMRKTGLDRRIAMLVLSSVGTKVSRIYLGVIITGLILAFFVPSATARIACLAPIIIGIVENLGIERKSRVAALLMVGAVQADTFWNIMIQTAAAQNLVAVGFI
;
A
#
# COMPACT_ATOMS: atom_id res chain seq x y z
N MET A 1 -41.55 21.93 -23.74
CA MET A 1 -41.75 21.58 -22.32
C MET A 1 -40.98 20.29 -22.08
N SER A 2 -39.74 20.45 -21.61
CA SER A 2 -38.66 19.46 -21.69
C SER A 2 -38.68 18.55 -20.48
N THR A 3 -38.80 17.24 -20.70
CA THR A 3 -38.72 16.22 -19.66
C THR A 3 -37.26 15.97 -19.29
N VAL A 4 -36.85 16.48 -18.13
CA VAL A 4 -35.54 16.17 -17.53
C VAL A 4 -35.61 14.81 -16.86
N SER A 5 -34.99 13.80 -17.49
CA SER A 5 -34.74 12.49 -16.90
C SER A 5 -33.80 12.63 -15.70
N SER A 6 -34.28 12.19 -14.54
CA SER A 6 -33.53 12.16 -13.28
C SER A 6 -32.49 11.03 -13.33
N THR A 7 -31.21 11.40 -13.32
CA THR A 7 -30.09 10.46 -13.22
C THR A 7 -30.05 9.90 -11.79
N ASN A 8 -30.38 8.62 -11.62
CA ASN A 8 -30.18 7.89 -10.37
C ASN A 8 -28.69 7.73 -10.08
N THR A 9 -28.12 8.65 -9.31
CA THR A 9 -26.87 8.44 -8.57
C THR A 9 -27.15 7.40 -7.49
N THR A 10 -26.89 6.13 -7.76
CA THR A 10 -26.70 5.13 -6.69
C THR A 10 -25.52 5.57 -5.85
N GLN A 11 -25.80 6.29 -4.76
CA GLN A 11 -24.90 6.43 -3.63
C GLN A 11 -24.53 5.02 -3.19
N GLN A 12 -23.30 4.64 -3.46
CA GLN A 12 -22.69 3.43 -2.92
C GLN A 12 -22.61 3.62 -1.41
N ALA A 13 -23.64 3.16 -0.69
CA ALA A 13 -23.70 3.21 0.76
C ALA A 13 -22.42 2.57 1.32
N ALA A 14 -21.65 3.33 2.11
CA ALA A 14 -20.47 2.82 2.79
C ALA A 14 -20.90 1.62 3.65
N ALA A 15 -20.24 0.47 3.46
CA ALA A 15 -20.48 -0.71 4.27
C ALA A 15 -20.35 -0.36 5.77
N PRO A 16 -21.20 -0.91 6.64
CA PRO A 16 -21.13 -0.63 8.08
C PRO A 16 -19.73 -1.00 8.61
N PRO A 17 -19.19 -0.27 9.60
CA PRO A 17 -17.86 -0.52 10.11
C PRO A 17 -17.81 -1.95 10.66
N LYS A 18 -17.03 -2.81 10.02
CA LYS A 18 -16.74 -4.16 10.56
C LYS A 18 -16.12 -3.98 11.95
N GLY A 19 -16.77 -4.54 12.97
CA GLY A 19 -16.20 -4.62 14.32
C GLY A 19 -14.84 -5.33 14.29
N ARG A 20 -13.92 -4.93 15.18
CA ARG A 20 -12.60 -5.55 15.27
C ARG A 20 -12.73 -7.04 15.59
N THR A 21 -11.92 -7.86 14.93
CA THR A 21 -11.85 -9.29 15.23
C THR A 21 -11.10 -9.51 16.54
N THR A 22 -11.35 -10.63 17.21
CA THR A 22 -10.62 -11.02 18.44
C THR A 22 -9.11 -11.06 18.21
N ALA A 23 -8.66 -11.51 17.03
CA ALA A 23 -7.25 -11.52 16.65
C ALA A 23 -6.64 -10.10 16.56
N GLN A 24 -7.39 -9.11 16.06
CA GLN A 24 -6.93 -7.71 16.01
C GLN A 24 -6.79 -7.11 17.41
N ASN A 25 -7.73 -7.41 18.31
CA ASN A 25 -7.67 -6.93 19.69
C ASN A 25 -6.50 -7.58 20.45
N ILE A 26 -6.30 -8.88 20.29
CA ILE A 26 -5.14 -9.60 20.86
C ILE A 26 -3.84 -9.01 20.30
N GLY A 27 -3.75 -8.78 18.99
CA GLY A 27 -2.59 -8.18 18.36
C GLY A 27 -2.22 -6.80 18.90
N LEU A 28 -3.22 -5.95 19.13
CA LEU A 28 -3.02 -4.63 19.73
C LEU A 28 -2.47 -4.73 21.16
N ILE A 29 -3.09 -5.57 21.99
CA ILE A 29 -2.65 -5.78 23.38
C ILE A 29 -1.24 -6.36 23.41
N LEU A 30 -0.96 -7.36 22.58
CA LEU A 30 0.33 -8.02 22.48
C LEU A 30 1.43 -7.03 22.04
N ALA A 31 1.13 -6.12 21.11
CA ALA A 31 2.08 -5.09 20.70
C ALA A 31 2.50 -4.20 21.89
N PHE A 32 1.55 -3.74 22.70
CA PHE A 32 1.85 -2.92 23.89
C PHE A 32 2.57 -3.72 24.98
N ILE A 33 2.22 -5.00 25.17
CA ILE A 33 2.93 -5.87 26.13
C ILE A 33 4.39 -6.02 25.70
N VAL A 34 4.65 -6.34 24.43
CA VAL A 34 6.03 -6.51 23.93
C VAL A 34 6.83 -5.22 24.04
N LEU A 35 6.22 -4.07 23.70
CA LEU A 35 6.84 -2.77 23.89
C LEU A 35 7.22 -2.55 25.37
N GLY A 36 6.28 -2.79 26.29
CA GLY A 36 6.51 -2.66 27.73
C GLY A 36 7.60 -3.58 28.24
N VAL A 37 7.61 -4.85 27.83
CA VAL A 37 8.65 -5.83 28.19
C VAL A 37 10.01 -5.36 27.70
N ILE A 38 10.13 -4.90 26.45
CA ILE A 38 11.41 -4.41 25.93
C ILE A 38 11.90 -3.22 26.74
N LEU A 39 11.03 -2.25 27.04
CA LEU A 39 11.40 -1.06 27.83
C LEU A 39 11.80 -1.38 29.29
N LEU A 40 11.35 -2.52 29.82
CA LEU A 40 11.71 -3.00 31.16
C LEU A 40 13.01 -3.81 31.18
N LEU A 41 13.45 -4.33 30.03
CA LEU A 41 14.75 -5.02 29.95
C LEU A 41 15.89 -4.02 30.13
N PRO A 42 16.99 -4.43 30.78
CA PRO A 42 18.15 -3.56 30.94
C PRO A 42 18.71 -3.18 29.57
N THR A 43 19.00 -1.89 29.40
CA THR A 43 19.68 -1.38 28.20
C THR A 43 21.09 -1.97 28.14
N PRO A 44 21.48 -2.71 27.08
CA PRO A 44 22.85 -3.18 26.92
C PRO A 44 23.84 -2.02 26.90
N GLU A 45 25.02 -2.17 27.50
CA GLU A 45 26.03 -1.11 27.59
C GLU A 45 26.53 -0.61 26.21
N THR A 46 26.42 -1.46 25.20
CA THR A 46 26.80 -1.14 23.81
C THR A 46 25.74 -0.35 23.05
N LEU A 47 24.55 -0.14 23.63
CA LEU A 47 23.40 0.45 22.95
C LEU A 47 22.94 1.73 23.64
N SER A 48 22.72 2.79 22.86
CA SER A 48 22.14 4.03 23.39
C SER A 48 20.72 3.79 23.91
N THR A 49 20.32 4.52 24.97
CA THR A 49 18.94 4.46 25.50
C THR A 49 17.90 4.75 24.41
N GLY A 50 18.21 5.68 23.50
CA GLY A 50 17.36 5.97 22.34
C GLY A 50 17.24 4.77 21.40
N GLY A 51 18.36 4.13 21.06
CA GLY A 51 18.38 2.93 20.21
C GLY A 51 17.59 1.77 20.79
N HIS A 52 17.74 1.50 22.09
CA HIS A 52 16.97 0.47 22.79
C HIS A 52 15.45 0.72 22.70
N ARG A 53 15.03 1.97 22.91
CA ARG A 53 13.61 2.36 22.79
C ARG A 53 13.09 2.21 21.36
N MET A 54 13.91 2.51 20.35
CA MET A 54 13.54 2.33 18.94
C MET A 54 13.39 0.86 18.54
N ILE A 55 14.15 -0.05 19.14
CA ILE A 55 13.92 -1.51 18.99
C ILE A 55 12.54 -1.88 19.55
N GLY A 56 12.15 -1.33 20.69
CA GLY A 56 10.81 -1.51 21.26
C GLY A 56 9.71 -1.04 20.30
N VAL A 57 9.85 0.16 19.74
CA VAL A 57 8.91 0.71 18.75
C VAL A 57 8.88 -0.13 17.47
N LEU A 58 10.03 -0.65 17.02
CA LEU A 58 10.10 -1.52 15.85
C LEU A 58 9.35 -2.84 16.07
N ALA A 59 9.56 -3.50 17.21
CA ALA A 59 8.84 -4.72 17.57
C ALA A 59 7.32 -4.47 17.66
N PHE A 60 6.93 -3.35 18.28
CA PHE A 60 5.55 -2.88 18.33
C PHE A 60 4.94 -2.72 16.93
N ALA A 61 5.65 -2.05 16.02
CA ALA A 61 5.21 -1.84 14.64
C ALA A 61 5.03 -3.16 13.88
N ILE A 62 5.98 -4.10 14.00
CA ILE A 62 5.92 -5.42 13.38
C ILE A 62 4.66 -6.17 13.83
N ILE A 63 4.39 -6.21 15.13
CA ILE A 63 3.21 -6.91 15.67
C ILE A 63 1.92 -6.26 15.17
N LEU A 64 1.81 -4.93 15.19
CA LEU A 64 0.64 -4.23 14.67
C LEU A 64 0.37 -4.53 13.20
N TRP A 65 1.41 -4.54 12.37
CA TRP A 65 1.27 -4.78 10.93
C TRP A 65 0.99 -6.26 10.61
N MET A 66 1.65 -7.20 11.29
CA MET A 66 1.40 -8.64 11.13
C MET A 66 -0.02 -9.03 11.52
N THR A 67 -0.56 -8.41 12.58
CA THR A 67 -1.92 -8.71 13.07
C THR A 67 -2.99 -7.85 12.42
N SER A 68 -2.61 -6.86 11.60
CA SER A 68 -3.53 -5.87 11.02
C SER A 68 -4.49 -5.28 12.07
N ALA A 69 -3.98 -5.06 13.29
CA ALA A 69 -4.77 -4.70 14.46
C ALA A 69 -5.46 -3.33 14.32
N VAL A 70 -4.82 -2.41 13.61
CA VAL A 70 -5.32 -1.07 13.30
C VAL A 70 -5.02 -0.73 11.83
N SER A 71 -5.70 0.28 11.28
CA SER A 71 -5.41 0.73 9.91
C SER A 71 -4.02 1.37 9.82
N TYR A 72 -3.42 1.34 8.62
CA TYR A 72 -2.10 1.92 8.40
C TYR A 72 -1.96 3.39 8.87
N PRO A 73 -2.92 4.30 8.61
CA PRO A 73 -2.84 5.68 9.12
C PRO A 73 -2.88 5.78 10.65
N VAL A 74 -3.67 4.91 11.30
CA VAL A 74 -3.73 4.84 12.77
C VAL A 74 -2.42 4.29 13.32
N SER A 75 -1.86 3.23 12.71
CA SER A 75 -0.54 2.71 13.13
C SER A 75 0.56 3.76 12.97
N ALA A 76 0.55 4.52 11.87
CA ALA A 76 1.56 5.55 11.61
C ALA A 76 1.51 6.67 12.66
N THR A 77 0.32 7.11 13.04
CA THR A 77 0.14 8.12 14.10
C THR A 77 0.55 7.58 15.48
N MET A 78 0.21 6.33 15.80
CA MET A 78 0.66 5.66 17.03
C MET A 78 2.18 5.55 17.11
N ILE A 79 2.83 5.05 16.05
CA ILE A 79 4.28 4.92 15.96
C ILE A 79 4.94 6.31 16.08
N THR A 80 4.38 7.32 15.42
CA THR A 80 4.90 8.70 15.49
C THR A 80 4.84 9.25 16.91
N ALA A 81 3.71 9.07 17.59
CA ALA A 81 3.53 9.52 18.97
C ALA A 81 4.45 8.76 19.94
N LEU A 82 4.55 7.43 19.81
CA LEU A 82 5.42 6.60 20.63
C LEU A 82 6.89 6.97 20.46
N THR A 83 7.35 7.15 19.22
CA THR A 83 8.71 7.59 18.94
C THR A 83 8.98 8.98 19.51
N ALA A 84 8.07 9.93 19.33
CA ALA A 84 8.23 11.28 19.87
C ALA A 84 8.34 11.30 21.41
N LEU A 85 7.54 10.47 22.10
CA LEU A 85 7.62 10.34 23.56
C LEU A 85 8.90 9.61 23.99
N LEU A 86 9.15 8.43 23.43
CA LEU A 86 10.25 7.56 23.86
C LEU A 86 11.62 8.15 23.53
N LEU A 87 11.79 8.79 22.36
CA LEU A 87 13.02 9.54 22.06
C LEU A 87 13.06 10.87 22.83
N GLY A 88 11.93 11.54 23.00
CA GLY A 88 11.87 12.81 23.74
C GLY A 88 12.36 12.71 25.18
N PHE A 89 12.06 11.59 25.84
CA PHE A 89 12.56 11.25 27.19
C PHE A 89 13.92 10.54 27.19
N SER A 90 14.61 10.43 26.06
CA SER A 90 15.93 9.78 25.98
C SER A 90 17.04 10.84 25.99
N PRO A 91 18.24 10.52 26.51
CA PRO A 91 19.40 11.39 26.39
C PRO A 91 19.69 11.71 24.93
N ASN A 92 19.98 12.97 24.63
CA ASN A 92 20.30 13.40 23.27
C ASN A 92 21.64 12.75 22.81
N PRO A 93 21.70 12.10 21.64
CA PRO A 93 22.94 11.56 21.09
C PRO A 93 24.07 12.60 20.94
N GLU A 94 23.73 13.87 20.67
CA GLU A 94 24.69 14.96 20.45
C GLU A 94 25.09 15.67 21.76
N ALA A 95 24.28 15.52 22.83
CA ALA A 95 24.50 16.14 24.12
C ALA A 95 23.93 15.22 25.23
N PRO A 96 24.67 14.19 25.66
CA PRO A 96 24.16 13.14 26.56
C PRO A 96 23.74 13.66 27.95
N ALA A 97 24.18 14.88 28.32
CA ALA A 97 23.76 15.56 29.55
C ALA A 97 22.34 16.18 29.48
N LYS A 98 21.71 16.22 28.30
CA LYS A 98 20.37 16.78 28.12
C LYS A 98 19.43 15.78 27.46
N MET A 99 18.18 15.78 27.91
CA MET A 99 17.11 15.07 27.21
C MET A 99 16.93 15.67 25.82
N MET A 100 16.62 14.83 24.82
CA MET A 100 16.33 15.29 23.46
C MET A 100 15.14 16.27 23.45
N GLY A 101 14.12 16.00 24.28
CA GLY A 101 12.88 16.74 24.32
C GLY A 101 11.92 16.30 23.21
N THR A 102 10.62 16.21 23.53
CA THR A 102 9.58 15.74 22.61
C THR A 102 9.47 16.60 21.36
N ALA A 103 9.75 17.90 21.45
CA ALA A 103 9.75 18.81 20.30
C ALA A 103 10.84 18.46 19.26
N ASN A 104 12.06 18.13 19.71
CA ASN A 104 13.15 17.75 18.80
C ASN A 104 12.95 16.33 18.27
N ALA A 105 12.47 15.41 19.11
CA ALA A 105 12.10 14.07 18.68
C ALA A 105 10.99 14.09 17.63
N LEU A 106 9.98 14.97 17.80
CA LEU A 106 8.91 15.15 16.83
C LEU A 106 9.43 15.75 15.52
N LYS A 107 10.33 16.74 15.57
CA LYS A 107 11.00 17.27 14.37
C LYS A 107 11.78 16.19 13.62
N LEU A 108 12.49 15.32 14.35
CA LEU A 108 13.26 14.22 13.75
C LEU A 108 12.36 13.22 13.04
N ILE A 109 11.22 12.83 13.62
CA ILE A 109 10.33 11.87 12.95
C ILE A 109 9.52 12.49 11.81
N ILE A 110 9.11 13.76 11.94
CA ILE A 110 8.38 14.47 10.89
C ILE A 110 9.29 14.76 9.68
N SER A 111 10.60 14.95 9.88
CA SER A 111 11.52 15.22 8.76
C SER A 111 11.53 14.09 7.71
N GLY A 112 11.23 12.84 8.10
CA GLY A 112 11.08 11.72 7.18
C GLY A 112 9.92 11.88 6.18
N PHE A 113 8.86 12.60 6.55
CA PHE A 113 7.74 12.92 5.65
C PHE A 113 8.12 13.92 4.56
N SER A 114 9.18 14.70 4.78
CA SER A 114 9.71 15.69 3.83
C SER A 114 10.69 15.07 2.82
N SER A 115 10.84 13.75 2.80
CA SER A 115 11.78 13.08 1.91
C SER A 115 11.35 13.17 0.43
N PRO A 116 12.30 13.27 -0.51
CA PRO A 116 12.00 13.23 -1.95
C PRO A 116 11.23 11.97 -2.37
N ALA A 117 11.49 10.83 -1.72
CA ALA A 117 10.79 9.58 -1.96
C ALA A 117 9.28 9.70 -1.65
N MET A 118 8.90 10.35 -0.54
CA MET A 118 7.50 10.58 -0.19
C MET A 118 6.80 11.47 -1.20
N ILE A 119 7.46 12.54 -1.65
CA ILE A 119 6.93 13.44 -2.69
C ILE A 119 6.74 12.67 -4.01
N LEU A 120 7.72 11.85 -4.40
CA LEU A 120 7.67 11.06 -5.62
C LEU A 120 6.54 10.02 -5.60
N VAL A 121 6.37 9.31 -4.49
CA VAL A 121 5.24 8.38 -4.29
C VAL A 121 3.91 9.14 -4.37
N GLY A 122 3.79 10.28 -3.69
CA GLY A 122 2.58 11.11 -3.73
C GLY A 122 2.23 11.56 -5.15
N ALA A 123 3.19 12.11 -5.89
CA ALA A 123 3.01 12.54 -7.28
C ALA A 123 2.58 11.38 -8.19
N ALA A 124 3.23 10.22 -8.04
CA ALA A 124 2.88 9.02 -8.80
C ALA A 124 1.42 8.57 -8.50
N MET A 125 1.00 8.59 -7.23
CA MET A 125 -0.38 8.27 -6.86
C MET A 125 -1.40 9.26 -7.45
N PHE A 126 -1.07 10.56 -7.53
CA PHE A 126 -1.93 11.52 -8.23
C PHE A 126 -2.08 11.21 -9.72
N ILE A 127 -0.97 10.84 -10.39
CA ILE A 127 -1.01 10.42 -11.80
C ILE A 127 -1.89 9.17 -11.97
N SER A 128 -1.75 8.18 -11.09
CA SER A 128 -2.58 6.97 -11.08
C SER A 128 -4.08 7.31 -11.06
N VAL A 129 -4.48 8.20 -10.15
CA VAL A 129 -5.88 8.63 -10.01
C VAL A 129 -6.33 9.43 -11.23
N ALA A 130 -5.49 10.32 -11.77
CA ALA A 130 -5.80 11.10 -12.95
C ALA A 130 -6.01 10.21 -14.19
N MET A 131 -5.17 9.19 -14.37
CA MET A 131 -5.34 8.21 -15.44
C MET A 131 -6.64 7.42 -15.31
N ARG A 132 -6.95 6.97 -14.08
CA ARG A 132 -8.19 6.24 -13.82
C ARG A 132 -9.44 7.10 -14.02
N LYS A 133 -9.38 8.39 -13.64
CA LYS A 133 -10.49 9.34 -13.86
C LYS A 133 -10.69 9.67 -15.35
N THR A 134 -9.60 9.81 -16.11
CA THR A 134 -9.68 10.08 -17.56
C THR A 134 -9.99 8.82 -18.38
N GLY A 135 -9.84 7.63 -17.78
CA GLY A 135 -9.98 6.34 -18.45
C GLY A 135 -8.83 6.04 -19.40
N LEU A 136 -7.69 6.74 -19.27
CA LEU A 136 -6.52 6.52 -20.11
C LEU A 136 -5.95 5.11 -19.92
N ASP A 137 -5.93 4.63 -18.69
CA ASP A 137 -5.58 3.25 -18.33
C ASP A 137 -6.41 2.23 -19.11
N ARG A 138 -7.73 2.43 -19.19
CA ARG A 138 -8.64 1.57 -19.93
C ARG A 138 -8.46 1.68 -21.44
N ARG A 139 -8.20 2.88 -21.97
CA ARG A 139 -7.93 3.08 -23.40
C ARG A 139 -6.66 2.33 -23.83
N ILE A 140 -5.57 2.46 -23.06
CA ILE A 140 -4.32 1.74 -23.32
C ILE A 140 -4.57 0.23 -23.27
N ALA A 141 -5.27 -0.24 -22.24
CA ALA A 141 -5.58 -1.66 -22.11
C ALA A 141 -6.39 -2.21 -23.29
N MET A 142 -7.44 -1.50 -23.71
CA MET A 142 -8.25 -1.91 -24.86
C MET A 142 -7.47 -1.86 -26.18
N LEU A 143 -6.60 -0.85 -26.38
CA LEU A 143 -5.75 -0.76 -27.58
C LEU A 143 -4.86 -1.99 -27.70
N VAL A 144 -4.16 -2.36 -26.62
CA VAL A 144 -3.29 -3.53 -26.62
C VAL A 144 -4.11 -4.81 -26.83
N LEU A 145 -5.17 -5.03 -26.04
CA LEU A 145 -5.96 -6.26 -26.15
C LEU A 145 -6.71 -6.42 -27.48
N SER A 146 -7.10 -5.32 -28.13
CA SER A 146 -7.72 -5.38 -29.46
C SER A 146 -6.79 -5.94 -30.54
N SER A 147 -5.47 -5.86 -30.35
CA SER A 147 -4.46 -6.37 -31.29
C SER A 147 -4.14 -7.87 -31.16
N VAL A 148 -4.59 -8.51 -30.08
CA VAL A 148 -4.07 -9.81 -29.61
C VAL A 148 -4.84 -11.01 -30.20
N GLY A 149 -6.00 -10.76 -30.81
CA GLY A 149 -6.85 -11.77 -31.45
C GLY A 149 -7.64 -12.65 -30.47
N THR A 150 -8.14 -13.80 -30.94
CA THR A 150 -9.13 -14.61 -30.21
C THR A 150 -8.56 -15.85 -29.51
N LYS A 151 -7.29 -16.19 -29.72
CA LYS A 151 -6.66 -17.36 -29.07
C LYS A 151 -6.36 -17.05 -27.60
N VAL A 152 -6.77 -17.94 -26.70
CA VAL A 152 -6.59 -17.81 -25.24
C VAL A 152 -5.13 -17.54 -24.84
N SER A 153 -4.17 -18.24 -25.46
CA SER A 153 -2.73 -18.03 -25.19
C SER A 153 -2.24 -16.64 -25.58
N ARG A 154 -2.77 -16.08 -26.68
CA ARG A 154 -2.46 -14.71 -27.09
C ARG A 154 -3.10 -13.74 -26.12
N ILE A 155 -4.38 -13.91 -25.78
CA ILE A 155 -5.09 -13.05 -24.82
C ILE A 155 -4.33 -12.97 -23.49
N TYR A 156 -3.87 -14.13 -22.99
CA TYR A 156 -3.05 -14.20 -21.80
C TYR A 156 -1.77 -13.36 -21.91
N LEU A 157 -1.04 -13.49 -23.03
CA LEU A 157 0.13 -12.68 -23.31
C LEU A 157 -0.22 -11.18 -23.41
N GLY A 158 -1.34 -10.84 -24.03
CA GLY A 158 -1.85 -9.48 -24.13
C GLY A 158 -2.14 -8.86 -22.76
N VAL A 159 -2.71 -9.62 -21.84
CA VAL A 159 -2.96 -9.19 -20.45
C VAL A 159 -1.64 -8.93 -19.72
N ILE A 160 -0.64 -9.80 -19.89
CA ILE A 160 0.70 -9.63 -19.31
C ILE A 160 1.38 -8.34 -19.83
N ILE A 161 1.39 -8.14 -21.16
CA ILE A 161 1.98 -6.97 -21.80
C ILE A 161 1.24 -5.69 -21.40
N THR A 162 -0.08 -5.75 -21.29
CA THR A 162 -0.87 -4.60 -20.82
C THR A 162 -0.50 -4.26 -19.38
N GLY A 163 -0.39 -5.25 -18.50
CA GLY A 163 0.07 -5.06 -17.13
C GLY A 163 1.46 -4.42 -17.06
N LEU A 164 2.37 -4.82 -17.95
CA LEU A 164 3.71 -4.24 -18.08
C LEU A 164 3.65 -2.76 -18.49
N ILE A 165 2.89 -2.43 -19.53
CA ILE A 165 2.75 -1.03 -19.99
C ILE A 165 2.12 -0.18 -18.88
N LEU A 166 1.03 -0.67 -18.27
CA LEU A 166 0.37 0.06 -17.18
C LEU A 166 1.27 0.21 -15.95
N ALA A 167 2.22 -0.70 -15.71
CA ALA A 167 3.15 -0.61 -14.58
C ALA A 167 4.00 0.66 -14.57
N PHE A 168 4.32 1.20 -15.74
CA PHE A 168 5.13 2.43 -15.85
C PHE A 168 4.35 3.68 -15.42
N PHE A 169 3.03 3.69 -15.61
CA PHE A 169 2.20 4.87 -15.42
C PHE A 169 1.28 4.79 -14.20
N VAL A 170 0.85 3.58 -13.84
CA VAL A 170 -0.10 3.32 -12.76
C VAL A 170 0.65 2.66 -11.60
N PRO A 171 1.16 3.44 -10.63
CA PRO A 171 1.90 2.97 -9.44
C PRO A 171 0.98 2.32 -8.38
N SER A 172 0.00 1.54 -8.83
CA SER A 172 -0.94 0.85 -7.96
C SER A 172 -1.39 -0.46 -8.60
N ALA A 173 -0.93 -1.56 -8.02
CA ALA A 173 -1.35 -2.93 -8.36
C ALA A 173 -2.88 -3.06 -8.36
N THR A 174 -3.50 -2.57 -7.29
CA THR A 174 -4.98 -2.61 -7.15
C THR A 174 -5.69 -1.84 -8.25
N ALA A 175 -5.15 -0.70 -8.71
CA ALA A 175 -5.74 0.09 -9.79
C ALA A 175 -5.58 -0.62 -11.14
N ARG A 176 -4.41 -1.20 -11.43
CA ARG A 176 -4.16 -1.95 -12.68
C ARG A 176 -5.06 -3.17 -12.78
N ILE A 177 -5.17 -3.97 -11.72
CA ILE A 177 -6.07 -5.13 -11.69
C ILE A 177 -7.54 -4.70 -11.75
N ALA A 178 -7.93 -3.60 -11.10
CA ALA A 178 -9.29 -3.08 -11.19
C ALA A 178 -9.66 -2.61 -12.62
N CYS A 179 -8.68 -2.16 -13.40
CA CYS A 179 -8.85 -1.84 -14.82
C CYS A 179 -8.94 -3.12 -15.69
N LEU A 180 -8.05 -4.08 -15.46
CA LEU A 180 -7.96 -5.31 -16.26
C LEU A 180 -9.12 -6.28 -16.00
N ALA A 181 -9.60 -6.40 -14.76
CA ALA A 181 -10.65 -7.33 -14.37
C ALA A 181 -11.92 -7.26 -15.23
N PRO A 182 -12.58 -6.09 -15.41
CA PRO A 182 -13.76 -6.00 -16.26
C PRO A 182 -13.45 -6.26 -17.74
N ILE A 183 -12.24 -5.96 -18.20
CA ILE A 183 -11.82 -6.22 -19.60
C ILE A 183 -11.66 -7.72 -19.84
N ILE A 184 -10.96 -8.42 -18.95
CA ILE A 184 -10.77 -9.88 -19.00
C ILE A 184 -12.14 -10.57 -18.97
N ILE A 185 -13.01 -10.14 -18.06
CA ILE A 185 -14.38 -10.65 -17.97
C ILE A 185 -15.14 -10.43 -19.28
N GLY A 186 -15.07 -9.23 -19.86
CA GLY A 186 -15.73 -8.94 -21.14
C GLY A 186 -15.20 -9.79 -22.30
N ILE A 187 -13.91 -10.13 -22.31
CA ILE A 187 -13.33 -11.04 -23.31
C ILE A 187 -13.84 -12.47 -23.12
N VAL A 188 -13.85 -12.96 -21.87
CA VAL A 188 -14.37 -14.29 -21.53
C VAL A 188 -15.81 -14.45 -22.02
N GLU A 189 -16.65 -13.43 -21.81
CA GLU A 189 -18.04 -13.43 -22.27
C GLU A 189 -18.17 -13.38 -23.79
N ASN A 190 -17.38 -12.54 -24.47
CA ASN A 190 -17.39 -12.46 -25.93
C ASN A 190 -16.93 -13.76 -26.60
N LEU A 191 -16.07 -14.54 -25.95
CA LEU A 191 -15.63 -15.85 -26.43
C LEU A 191 -16.60 -16.99 -26.09
N GLY A 192 -17.72 -16.69 -25.42
CA GLY A 192 -18.69 -17.70 -24.96
C GLY A 192 -18.12 -18.63 -23.86
N ILE A 193 -17.06 -18.20 -23.17
CA ILE A 193 -16.43 -18.97 -22.11
C ILE A 193 -17.20 -18.71 -20.81
N GLU A 194 -17.53 -19.77 -20.07
CA GLU A 194 -18.22 -19.62 -18.80
C GLU A 194 -17.34 -18.87 -17.78
N ARG A 195 -17.94 -17.92 -17.04
CA ARG A 195 -17.21 -17.09 -16.05
C ARG A 195 -16.52 -17.90 -14.95
N LYS A 196 -17.04 -19.10 -14.63
CA LYS A 196 -16.46 -20.03 -13.64
C LYS A 196 -15.54 -21.08 -14.26
N SER A 197 -15.15 -20.92 -15.52
CA SER A 197 -14.24 -21.85 -16.20
C SER A 197 -12.79 -21.70 -15.73
N ARG A 198 -12.01 -22.76 -15.94
CA ARG A 198 -10.55 -22.76 -15.70
C ARG A 198 -9.82 -21.73 -16.54
N VAL A 199 -10.35 -21.39 -17.73
CA VAL A 199 -9.76 -20.38 -18.62
C VAL A 199 -9.96 -18.97 -18.06
N ALA A 200 -11.17 -18.64 -17.59
CA ALA A 200 -11.42 -17.36 -16.93
C ALA A 200 -10.58 -17.19 -15.66
N ALA A 201 -10.46 -18.25 -14.86
CA ALA A 201 -9.58 -18.29 -13.70
C ALA A 201 -8.10 -18.10 -14.09
N LEU A 202 -7.63 -18.77 -15.15
CA LEU A 202 -6.26 -18.62 -15.64
C LEU A 202 -5.95 -17.17 -16.04
N LEU A 203 -6.83 -16.52 -16.79
CA LEU A 203 -6.63 -15.13 -17.22
C LEU A 203 -6.61 -14.17 -16.02
N MET A 204 -7.54 -14.34 -15.06
CA MET A 204 -7.62 -13.48 -13.88
C MET A 204 -6.46 -13.70 -12.91
N VAL A 205 -6.17 -14.94 -12.55
CA VAL A 205 -5.06 -15.28 -11.64
C VAL A 205 -3.73 -14.90 -12.27
N GLY A 206 -3.52 -15.23 -13.55
CA GLY A 206 -2.28 -14.86 -14.21
C GLY A 206 -2.11 -13.35 -14.40
N ALA A 207 -3.19 -12.57 -14.58
CA ALA A 207 -3.10 -11.11 -14.53
C ALA A 207 -2.55 -10.62 -13.18
N VAL A 208 -3.06 -11.17 -12.07
CA VAL A 208 -2.62 -10.83 -10.71
C VAL A 208 -1.16 -11.25 -10.45
N GLN A 209 -0.79 -12.45 -10.91
CA GLN A 209 0.58 -12.94 -10.76
C GLN A 209 1.57 -12.13 -11.60
N ALA A 210 1.22 -11.81 -12.84
CA ALA A 210 2.03 -10.95 -13.70
C ALA A 210 2.19 -9.55 -13.11
N ASP A 211 1.12 -8.98 -12.54
CA ASP A 211 1.18 -7.69 -11.86
C ASP A 211 2.13 -7.70 -10.66
N THR A 212 2.11 -8.78 -9.88
CA THR A 212 3.05 -9.00 -8.78
C THR A 212 4.50 -9.06 -9.27
N PHE A 213 4.74 -9.73 -10.41
CA PHE A 213 6.06 -9.76 -11.04
C PHE A 213 6.52 -8.35 -11.48
N TRP A 214 5.63 -7.56 -12.08
CA TRP A 214 5.93 -6.18 -12.46
C TRP A 214 6.19 -5.26 -11.28
N ASN A 215 5.54 -5.49 -10.12
CA ASN A 215 5.82 -4.75 -8.89
C ASN A 215 7.25 -4.90 -8.41
N ILE A 216 7.91 -6.00 -8.71
CA ILE A 216 9.30 -6.22 -8.32
C ILE A 216 10.25 -5.68 -9.41
N MET A 217 9.87 -5.81 -10.68
CA MET A 217 10.71 -5.46 -11.84
C MET A 217 10.80 -3.95 -12.12
N ILE A 218 9.75 -3.17 -11.84
CA ILE A 218 9.65 -1.76 -12.24
C ILE A 218 9.59 -0.86 -11.02
N GLN A 219 10.49 0.13 -10.97
CA GLN A 219 10.59 1.04 -9.83
C GLN A 219 9.31 1.86 -9.59
N THR A 220 8.57 2.23 -10.64
CA THR A 220 7.31 2.98 -10.51
C THR A 220 6.09 2.10 -10.25
N ALA A 221 6.19 0.76 -10.35
CA ALA A 221 5.03 -0.12 -10.26
C ALA A 221 4.50 -0.27 -8.82
N ALA A 222 5.36 -0.13 -7.81
CA ALA A 222 5.00 -0.22 -6.41
C ALA A 222 5.60 0.93 -5.61
N ALA A 223 4.79 1.55 -4.74
CA ALA A 223 5.25 2.62 -3.84
C ALA A 223 6.45 2.20 -2.98
N GLN A 224 6.52 0.91 -2.61
CA GLN A 224 7.62 0.34 -1.82
C GLN A 224 8.98 0.50 -2.52
N ASN A 225 9.04 0.42 -3.85
CA ASN A 225 10.29 0.53 -4.60
C ASN A 225 10.86 1.95 -4.55
N LEU A 226 9.99 2.96 -4.64
CA LEU A 226 10.38 4.36 -4.54
C LEU A 226 10.85 4.72 -3.12
N VAL A 227 10.21 4.14 -2.10
CA VAL A 227 10.64 4.29 -0.70
C VAL A 227 12.00 3.63 -0.47
N ALA A 228 12.23 2.43 -1.03
CA ALA A 228 13.51 1.73 -0.90
C ALA A 228 14.69 2.53 -1.49
N VAL A 229 14.50 3.19 -2.62
CA VAL A 229 15.54 4.08 -3.20
C VAL A 229 15.86 5.27 -2.30
N GLY A 230 14.93 5.72 -1.46
CA GLY A 230 15.21 6.79 -0.48
C GLY A 230 16.13 6.37 0.67
N PHE A 231 16.42 5.07 0.83
CA PHE A 231 17.27 4.55 1.91
C PHE A 231 18.68 4.15 1.45
N ILE A 232 18.99 4.22 0.15
CA ILE A 232 20.30 3.92 -0.45
C ILE A 232 20.98 5.24 -0.82
#